data_AF-A0AAV4NTN7-F1
#
_entry.id   AF-A0AAV4NTN7-F1
#
_cell.length_a   1.000
_cell.length_b   1.000
_cell.length_c   1.000
_cell.angle_alpha   90.00
_cell.angle_beta   90.00
_cell.angle_gamma   90.00
#
_symmetry.space_group_name_H-M   'P 1'
#
loop_
_entity.id
_entity.type
_entity.pdbx_description
1 polymer ?
#
loop_
_entity_poly.entity_id
_entity_poly.type
_entity_poly.pdbx_seq_one_letter_code
_entity_poly.pdbx_strand_id
1 'polypeptide(L)'
;MELVPGTLQLTECLSLCSANATCQAINFETGLCVLFSSSANQRPASLTPSQFPVFTIYAHKVCLLGRKRCNRDWMFERVNGYELRDVARSSAIVMSREACMELCLNEIQFQCRSANYNRMTGECFLSDKDRTSLSLTATNRHFGPSSESVDYLESNCLDDPVRLCEFRKLNGKILKTVDAVYQDVTTLDECRQKCLSVNYRCQSFDYGDPSQHVCRLSHHSVSTLTHIQDPYLDIPGVTTYEIAACYNGQYTTEHIHYFKILYSRIV
;
A
#
# COMPACT_ATOMS: atom_id res chain seq x y z
N MET A 1 -2.77 -17.47 -17.35
CA MET A 1 -3.03 -16.03 -17.26
C MET A 1 -4.50 -15.86 -17.57
N GLU A 2 -5.22 -15.17 -16.70
CA GLU A 2 -6.67 -14.97 -16.80
C GLU A 2 -6.96 -13.46 -16.72
N LEU A 3 -7.84 -12.96 -17.59
CA LEU A 3 -8.20 -11.55 -17.68
C LEU A 3 -9.62 -11.37 -17.14
N VAL A 4 -9.80 -10.42 -16.22
CA VAL A 4 -11.08 -10.08 -15.61
C VAL A 4 -11.32 -8.58 -15.86
N PRO A 5 -12.01 -8.22 -16.95
CA PRO A 5 -12.35 -6.83 -17.25
C PRO A 5 -13.48 -6.33 -16.35
N GLY A 6 -13.57 -5.02 -16.16
CA GLY A 6 -14.61 -4.38 -15.35
C GLY A 6 -14.34 -4.37 -13.85
N THR A 7 -13.22 -4.94 -13.38
CA THR A 7 -12.83 -4.88 -11.96
C THR A 7 -12.44 -3.44 -11.57
N LEU A 8 -13.26 -2.80 -10.74
CA LEU A 8 -13.04 -1.40 -10.31
C LEU A 8 -12.30 -1.28 -8.97
N GLN A 9 -12.07 -2.40 -8.27
CA GLN A 9 -11.46 -2.42 -6.95
C GLN A 9 -10.32 -3.43 -6.89
N LEU A 10 -9.16 -2.98 -6.40
CA LEU A 10 -7.99 -3.82 -6.14
C LEU A 10 -8.34 -4.97 -5.20
N THR A 11 -9.16 -4.72 -4.18
CA THR A 11 -9.62 -5.70 -3.20
C THR A 11 -10.42 -6.84 -3.84
N GLU A 12 -11.22 -6.54 -4.86
CA GLU A 12 -11.91 -7.54 -5.66
C GLU A 12 -10.91 -8.42 -6.43
N CYS A 13 -9.93 -7.79 -7.10
CA CYS A 13 -8.89 -8.52 -7.83
C CYS A 13 -8.04 -9.42 -6.90
N LEU A 14 -7.70 -8.92 -5.71
CA LEU A 14 -7.01 -9.67 -4.66
C LEU A 14 -7.84 -10.87 -4.19
N SER A 15 -9.14 -10.66 -3.96
CA SER A 15 -10.07 -11.72 -3.53
C SER A 15 -10.21 -12.82 -4.58
N LEU A 16 -10.35 -12.44 -5.86
CA LEU A 16 -10.38 -13.39 -6.99
C LEU A 16 -9.12 -14.25 -7.03
N CYS A 17 -7.95 -13.63 -6.88
CA CYS A 17 -6.70 -14.39 -6.82
C CYS A 17 -6.66 -15.28 -5.57
N SER A 18 -7.03 -14.77 -4.40
CA SER A 18 -7.05 -15.52 -3.14
C SER A 18 -7.88 -16.81 -3.24
N ALA A 19 -9.10 -16.71 -3.78
CA ALA A 19 -10.02 -17.83 -3.99
C ALA A 19 -9.52 -18.82 -5.05
N ASN A 20 -8.70 -18.37 -6.01
CA ASN A 20 -8.13 -19.23 -7.05
C ASN A 20 -6.84 -19.92 -6.55
N ALA A 21 -6.90 -21.24 -6.36
CA ALA A 21 -5.76 -22.05 -5.89
C ALA A 21 -4.52 -21.98 -6.81
N THR A 22 -4.72 -21.75 -8.11
CA THR A 22 -3.61 -21.63 -9.08
C THR A 22 -3.04 -20.23 -9.16
N CYS A 23 -3.79 -19.21 -8.76
CA CYS A 23 -3.33 -17.83 -8.80
C CYS A 23 -2.23 -17.60 -7.75
N GLN A 24 -1.11 -17.03 -8.19
CA GLN A 24 0.05 -16.65 -7.39
C GLN A 24 0.28 -15.15 -7.37
N ALA A 25 -0.27 -14.41 -8.34
CA ALA A 25 -0.01 -13.00 -8.54
C ALA A 25 -1.11 -12.31 -9.34
N ILE A 26 -1.24 -10.99 -9.22
CA ILE A 26 -2.13 -10.20 -10.07
C ILE A 26 -1.44 -8.94 -10.62
N ASN A 27 -1.90 -8.46 -11.75
CA ASN A 27 -1.77 -7.06 -12.14
C ASN A 27 -3.15 -6.42 -12.04
N PHE A 28 -3.21 -5.21 -11.51
CA PHE A 28 -4.43 -4.43 -11.41
C PHE A 28 -4.23 -3.04 -11.98
N GLU A 29 -5.13 -2.68 -12.89
CA GLU A 29 -5.42 -1.32 -13.32
C GLU A 29 -6.92 -1.13 -13.19
N THR A 30 -7.38 0.10 -12.94
CA THR A 30 -8.81 0.37 -12.84
C THR A 30 -9.54 -0.10 -14.09
N GLY A 31 -10.44 -1.07 -13.95
CA GLY A 31 -11.18 -1.68 -15.04
C GLY A 31 -10.56 -2.96 -15.62
N LEU A 32 -9.38 -3.39 -15.18
CA LEU A 32 -8.73 -4.63 -15.60
C LEU A 32 -7.94 -5.30 -14.48
N CYS A 33 -8.37 -6.51 -14.12
CA CYS A 33 -7.66 -7.41 -13.23
C CYS A 33 -7.07 -8.57 -14.03
N VAL A 34 -5.80 -8.91 -13.79
CA VAL A 34 -5.08 -9.97 -14.52
C VAL A 34 -4.47 -10.94 -13.53
N LEU A 35 -4.84 -12.21 -13.58
CA LEU A 35 -4.37 -13.25 -12.67
C LEU A 35 -3.24 -14.06 -13.32
N PHE A 36 -2.18 -14.29 -12.57
CA PHE A 36 -1.00 -15.05 -12.96
C PHE A 36 -0.83 -16.29 -12.09
N SER A 37 -0.42 -17.40 -12.70
CA SER A 37 -0.08 -18.63 -12.01
C SER A 37 1.37 -18.69 -11.51
N SER A 38 2.13 -17.60 -11.71
CA SER A 38 3.50 -17.45 -11.24
C SER A 38 3.74 -16.06 -10.69
N SER A 39 4.66 -15.94 -9.73
CA SER A 39 5.00 -14.66 -9.10
C SER A 39 6.41 -14.17 -9.44
N ALA A 40 6.71 -12.92 -9.08
CA ALA A 40 8.04 -12.32 -9.20
C ALA A 40 9.11 -13.01 -8.34
N ASN A 41 8.71 -13.83 -7.34
CA ASN A 41 9.67 -14.66 -6.62
C ASN A 41 10.17 -15.82 -7.50
N GLN A 42 9.31 -16.36 -8.36
CA GLN A 42 9.64 -17.45 -9.29
C GLN A 42 10.25 -16.91 -10.59
N ARG A 43 9.80 -15.74 -11.05
CA ARG A 43 10.22 -15.11 -12.32
C ARG A 43 10.56 -13.63 -12.09
N PRO A 44 11.66 -13.31 -11.40
CA PRO A 44 12.01 -11.93 -11.08
C PRO A 44 12.24 -11.05 -12.32
N ALA A 45 12.77 -11.63 -13.40
CA ALA A 45 13.02 -10.90 -14.65
C ALA A 45 11.73 -10.48 -15.39
N SER A 46 10.57 -11.05 -15.04
CA SER A 46 9.28 -10.67 -15.61
C SER A 46 8.66 -9.46 -14.92
N LEU A 47 9.20 -9.03 -13.78
CA LEU A 47 8.78 -7.82 -13.11
C LEU A 47 9.57 -6.63 -13.66
N THR A 48 8.93 -5.82 -14.49
CA THR A 48 9.52 -4.62 -15.08
C THR A 48 8.72 -3.38 -14.66
N PRO A 49 9.37 -2.21 -14.54
CA PRO A 49 8.66 -0.95 -14.33
C PRO A 49 7.63 -0.67 -15.44
N SER A 50 6.51 -0.03 -15.09
CA SER A 50 5.54 0.45 -16.08
C SER A 50 6.21 1.51 -16.96
N GLN A 51 5.95 1.47 -18.27
CA GLN A 51 6.44 2.46 -19.24
C GLN A 51 5.40 3.55 -19.54
N PHE A 52 4.20 3.44 -18.96
CA PHE A 52 3.10 4.36 -19.21
C PHE A 52 2.94 5.35 -18.05
N PRO A 53 2.28 6.50 -18.27
CA PRO A 53 2.08 7.50 -17.22
C PRO A 53 1.26 6.98 -16.04
N VAL A 54 0.53 5.86 -16.22
CA VAL A 54 -0.20 5.14 -15.19
C VAL A 54 0.65 3.92 -14.77
N PHE A 55 0.74 3.68 -13.46
CA PHE A 55 1.45 2.52 -12.93
C PHE A 55 0.48 1.39 -12.59
N THR A 56 0.80 0.18 -13.06
CA THR A 56 0.05 -1.06 -12.82
C THR A 56 0.37 -1.61 -11.44
N ILE A 57 -0.62 -1.83 -10.59
CA ILE A 57 -0.37 -2.43 -9.27
C ILE A 57 -0.05 -3.94 -9.50
N TYR A 58 1.18 -4.43 -9.22
CA TYR A 58 1.61 -5.87 -9.28
C TYR A 58 1.77 -6.66 -7.94
N ALA A 59 0.98 -7.72 -7.73
CA ALA A 59 0.83 -8.49 -6.48
C ALA A 59 1.45 -9.85 -6.54
N HIS A 60 1.74 -10.43 -5.39
CA HIS A 60 1.72 -11.87 -5.21
C HIS A 60 1.31 -12.41 -3.85
N LYS A 61 0.80 -13.64 -3.87
CA LYS A 61 0.57 -14.43 -2.66
C LYS A 61 1.88 -14.70 -1.97
N VAL A 62 1.85 -14.47 -0.66
CA VAL A 62 2.89 -14.91 0.24
C VAL A 62 2.27 -15.59 1.45
N CYS A 63 2.94 -16.64 1.91
CA CYS A 63 2.65 -17.26 3.18
C CYS A 63 3.65 -16.69 4.17
N LEU A 64 3.17 -16.04 5.23
CA LEU A 64 4.05 -15.69 6.35
C LEU A 64 3.42 -16.10 7.67
N LEU A 65 4.25 -16.39 8.65
CA LEU A 65 3.91 -16.78 10.01
C LEU A 65 3.92 -15.53 10.90
N GLY A 66 2.74 -15.13 11.39
CA GLY A 66 2.57 -13.99 12.27
C GLY A 66 1.88 -14.39 13.57
N ARG A 67 2.38 -13.87 14.69
CA ARG A 67 1.75 -13.92 16.02
C ARG A 67 0.56 -12.98 16.08
N LYS A 68 0.72 -11.77 15.54
CA LYS A 68 -0.35 -10.78 15.42
C LYS A 68 -1.23 -11.09 14.22
N ARG A 69 -2.54 -10.97 14.41
CA ARG A 69 -3.51 -11.06 13.34
C ARG A 69 -3.47 -9.74 12.58
N CYS A 70 -3.33 -9.82 11.26
CA CYS A 70 -3.46 -8.68 10.37
C CYS A 70 -4.73 -8.88 9.56
N ASN A 71 -5.76 -8.11 9.88
CA ASN A 71 -7.00 -8.09 9.12
C ASN A 71 -6.96 -6.88 8.19
N ARG A 72 -6.22 -7.02 7.08
CA ARG A 72 -6.13 -6.02 6.02
C ARG A 72 -6.13 -6.73 4.67
N ASP A 73 -6.67 -6.10 3.64
CA ASP A 73 -6.79 -6.70 2.31
C ASP A 73 -5.42 -7.06 1.70
N TRP A 74 -4.37 -6.35 2.10
CA TRP A 74 -2.98 -6.73 1.90
C TRP A 74 -2.13 -6.34 3.12
N MET A 75 -0.98 -7.00 3.29
CA MET A 75 -0.22 -6.90 4.54
C MET A 75 1.01 -6.01 4.44
N PHE A 76 1.67 -6.00 3.28
CA PHE A 76 2.88 -5.23 3.07
C PHE A 76 2.89 -4.58 1.70
N GLU A 77 3.34 -3.33 1.65
CA GLU A 77 3.82 -2.70 0.44
C GLU A 77 5.34 -2.89 0.35
N ARG A 78 5.89 -3.13 -0.85
CA ARG A 78 7.35 -3.16 -1.05
C ARG A 78 7.78 -2.18 -2.13
N VAL A 79 8.78 -1.37 -1.78
CA VAL A 79 9.53 -0.53 -2.71
C VAL A 79 10.96 -1.05 -2.80
N ASN A 80 11.27 -1.75 -3.89
CA ASN A 80 12.62 -2.29 -4.12
C ASN A 80 13.60 -1.14 -4.44
N GLY A 81 14.87 -1.36 -4.12
CA GLY A 81 15.98 -0.40 -4.12
C GLY A 81 15.65 0.97 -3.56
N TYR A 82 14.82 1.00 -2.52
CA TYR A 82 14.60 2.13 -1.65
C TYR A 82 14.73 1.64 -0.21
N GLU A 83 14.96 2.57 0.70
CA GLU A 83 15.05 2.31 2.13
C GLU A 83 14.55 3.51 2.92
N LEU A 84 14.17 3.27 4.17
CA LEU A 84 13.92 4.32 5.15
C LEU A 84 15.10 4.40 6.13
N ARG A 85 15.94 5.43 5.97
CA ARG A 85 17.22 5.61 6.66
C ARG A 85 17.07 6.16 8.07
N ASP A 86 18.05 5.88 8.93
CA ASP A 86 18.24 6.53 10.24
C ASP A 86 17.05 6.46 11.22
N VAL A 87 16.16 5.48 11.04
CA VAL A 87 14.99 5.26 11.91
C VAL A 87 14.90 3.82 12.44
N ALA A 88 15.88 2.99 12.13
CA ALA A 88 15.90 1.59 12.57
C ALA A 88 15.96 1.50 14.11
N ARG A 89 15.10 0.65 14.67
CA ARG A 89 14.98 0.38 16.11
C ARG A 89 15.68 -0.92 16.50
N SER A 90 15.68 -1.90 15.62
CA SER A 90 16.33 -3.20 15.80
C SER A 90 16.78 -3.77 14.45
N SER A 91 17.66 -4.77 14.49
CA SER A 91 18.07 -5.49 13.28
C SER A 91 18.37 -6.96 13.56
N ALA A 92 18.29 -7.77 12.51
CA ALA A 92 18.67 -9.18 12.53
C ALA A 92 19.11 -9.64 11.14
N ILE A 93 19.82 -10.77 11.07
CA ILE A 93 20.06 -11.48 9.81
C ILE A 93 18.97 -12.52 9.61
N VAL A 94 18.31 -12.49 8.46
CA VAL A 94 17.21 -13.39 8.10
C VAL A 94 17.37 -13.94 6.69
N MET A 95 16.83 -15.14 6.48
CA MET A 95 17.06 -15.92 5.25
C MET A 95 16.27 -15.44 4.03
N SER A 96 15.21 -14.67 4.23
CA SER A 96 14.35 -14.19 3.14
C SER A 96 13.66 -12.89 3.50
N ARG A 97 13.12 -12.25 2.46
CA ARG A 97 12.30 -11.05 2.60
C ARG A 97 11.04 -11.35 3.41
N GLU A 98 10.43 -12.51 3.17
CA GLU A 98 9.28 -13.00 3.92
C GLU A 98 9.63 -13.17 5.41
N ALA A 99 10.81 -13.70 5.74
CA ALA A 99 11.27 -13.80 7.13
C ALA A 99 11.49 -12.42 7.78
N CYS A 100 11.93 -11.40 7.02
CA CYS A 100 12.01 -10.03 7.53
C CYS A 100 10.61 -9.45 7.84
N MET A 101 9.62 -9.73 6.99
CA MET A 101 8.23 -9.34 7.26
C MET A 101 7.65 -10.05 8.47
N GLU A 102 7.92 -11.34 8.63
CA GLU A 102 7.54 -12.10 9.83
C GLU A 102 8.17 -11.50 11.07
N LEU A 103 9.44 -11.13 11.02
CA LEU A 103 10.12 -10.47 12.13
C LEU A 103 9.41 -9.16 12.51
N CYS A 104 9.03 -8.34 11.52
CA CYS A 104 8.25 -7.11 11.75
C CYS A 104 6.87 -7.40 12.36
N LEU A 105 6.12 -8.36 11.82
CA LEU A 105 4.79 -8.75 12.34
C LEU A 105 4.86 -9.31 13.77
N ASN A 106 5.98 -9.95 14.12
CA ASN A 106 6.20 -10.60 15.41
C ASN A 106 6.90 -9.71 16.44
N GLU A 107 7.25 -8.48 16.08
CA GLU A 107 7.88 -7.52 17.00
C GLU A 107 6.91 -7.14 18.14
N ILE A 108 7.44 -7.19 19.36
CA ILE A 108 6.71 -6.98 20.61
C ILE A 108 7.18 -5.75 21.39
N GLN A 109 8.41 -5.29 21.16
CA GLN A 109 8.99 -4.14 21.86
C GLN A 109 8.43 -2.81 21.33
N PHE A 110 8.02 -2.78 20.07
CA PHE A 110 7.38 -1.63 19.43
C PHE A 110 6.44 -2.08 18.32
N GLN A 111 5.56 -1.20 17.86
CA GLN A 111 4.73 -1.46 16.69
C GLN A 111 5.59 -1.27 15.43
N CYS A 112 6.06 -2.37 14.85
CA CYS A 112 6.83 -2.30 13.60
C CYS A 112 5.94 -1.80 12.46
N ARG A 113 6.28 -0.62 11.92
CA ARG A 113 5.60 0.02 10.79
C ARG A 113 6.30 -0.24 9.46
N SER A 114 7.61 -0.42 9.48
CA SER A 114 8.37 -0.75 8.28
C SER A 114 9.63 -1.56 8.57
N ALA A 115 10.24 -2.10 7.53
CA ALA A 115 11.54 -2.73 7.56
C ALA A 115 12.34 -2.46 6.28
N ASN A 116 13.67 -2.41 6.38
CA ASN A 116 14.57 -2.49 5.23
C ASN A 116 15.18 -3.90 5.19
N TYR A 117 15.11 -4.59 4.06
CA TYR A 117 15.69 -5.92 3.88
C TYR A 117 16.71 -5.94 2.74
N ASN A 118 17.95 -6.34 3.03
CA ASN A 118 18.98 -6.55 2.00
C ASN A 118 19.04 -8.02 1.60
N ARG A 119 18.71 -8.30 0.33
CA ARG A 119 18.67 -9.66 -0.23
C ARG A 119 20.04 -10.35 -0.34
N MET A 120 21.13 -9.56 -0.38
CA MET A 120 22.49 -10.09 -0.47
C MET A 120 23.09 -10.43 0.90
N THR A 121 22.90 -9.55 1.88
CA THR A 121 23.48 -9.73 3.23
C THR A 121 22.55 -10.45 4.19
N GLY A 122 21.24 -10.48 3.89
CA GLY A 122 20.21 -10.98 4.80
C GLY A 122 19.86 -10.00 5.91
N GLU A 123 20.45 -8.79 5.93
CA GLU A 123 20.17 -7.79 6.96
C GLU A 123 18.72 -7.30 6.85
N CYS A 124 18.01 -7.36 7.98
CA CYS A 124 16.65 -6.87 8.16
C CYS A 124 16.67 -5.84 9.28
N PHE A 125 16.39 -4.58 8.96
CA PHE A 125 16.29 -3.47 9.92
C PHE A 125 14.82 -3.13 10.14
N LEU A 126 14.33 -3.21 11.37
CA LEU A 126 12.93 -2.91 11.72
C LEU A 126 12.78 -1.48 12.25
N SER A 127 11.64 -0.86 11.98
CA SER A 127 11.37 0.53 12.36
C SER A 127 9.94 0.69 12.89
N ASP A 128 9.76 1.57 13.89
CA ASP A 128 8.46 2.05 14.36
C ASP A 128 7.93 3.23 13.52
N LYS A 129 8.63 3.57 12.42
CA LYS A 129 8.27 4.60 11.45
C LYS A 129 8.02 4.00 10.07
N ASP A 130 7.07 4.60 9.35
CA ASP A 130 6.82 4.44 7.92
C ASP A 130 6.75 5.81 7.22
N ARG A 131 6.55 5.85 5.90
CA ARG A 131 6.50 7.10 5.10
C ARG A 131 5.34 8.03 5.46
N THR A 132 4.32 7.55 6.17
CA THR A 132 3.15 8.35 6.58
C THR A 132 3.23 8.82 8.03
N SER A 133 4.00 8.10 8.87
CA SER A 133 4.25 8.44 10.27
C SER A 133 5.28 9.57 10.43
N LEU A 134 6.03 9.88 9.37
CA LEU A 134 6.98 10.97 9.30
C LEU A 134 6.32 12.21 8.68
N SER A 135 6.79 13.40 9.06
CA SER A 135 6.41 14.61 8.31
C SER A 135 6.86 14.49 6.85
N LEU A 136 6.21 15.21 5.94
CA LEU A 136 6.63 15.22 4.53
C LEU A 136 8.10 15.64 4.36
N THR A 137 8.54 16.63 5.15
CA THR A 137 9.94 17.10 5.15
C THR A 137 10.91 16.05 5.65
N ALA A 138 10.54 15.25 6.65
CA ALA A 138 11.34 14.13 7.13
C ALA A 138 11.34 12.98 6.13
N THR A 139 10.19 12.67 5.52
CA THR A 139 10.09 11.60 4.51
C THR A 139 11.06 11.83 3.35
N ASN A 140 11.14 13.06 2.83
CA ASN A 140 12.10 13.41 1.76
C ASN A 140 13.59 13.30 2.16
N ARG A 141 13.89 13.24 3.47
CA ARG A 141 15.26 13.05 3.96
C ARG A 141 15.58 11.58 4.22
N HIS A 142 14.63 10.87 4.83
CA HIS A 142 14.84 9.50 5.31
C HIS A 142 14.52 8.45 4.24
N PHE A 143 13.50 8.68 3.40
CA PHE A 143 13.13 7.74 2.35
C PHE A 143 13.86 8.10 1.04
N GLY A 144 14.64 7.17 0.51
CA GLY A 144 15.43 7.43 -0.68
C GLY A 144 15.95 6.17 -1.38
N PRO A 145 16.53 6.34 -2.57
CA PRO A 145 17.04 5.24 -3.38
C PRO A 145 18.22 4.56 -2.68
N SER A 146 18.26 3.23 -2.74
CA SER A 146 19.29 2.36 -2.19
C SER A 146 19.77 1.37 -3.27
N SER A 147 20.64 0.41 -2.90
CA SER A 147 21.04 -0.68 -3.79
C SER A 147 19.82 -1.45 -4.28
N GLU A 148 19.83 -1.93 -5.52
CA GLU A 148 18.77 -2.83 -6.02
C GLU A 148 18.64 -4.10 -5.19
N SER A 149 19.59 -4.46 -4.35
CA SER A 149 19.45 -5.60 -3.43
C SER A 149 18.52 -5.31 -2.23
N VAL A 150 18.26 -4.05 -1.93
CA VAL A 150 17.49 -3.60 -0.75
C VAL A 150 16.02 -3.46 -1.07
N ASP A 151 15.15 -3.95 -0.18
CA ASP A 151 13.71 -3.77 -0.24
C ASP A 151 13.23 -2.98 0.98
N TYR A 152 12.58 -1.84 0.75
CA TYR A 152 11.77 -1.19 1.77
C TYR A 152 10.42 -1.90 1.85
N LEU A 153 10.01 -2.28 3.06
CA LEU A 153 8.81 -3.05 3.36
C LEU A 153 7.95 -2.25 4.32
N GLU A 154 6.75 -1.86 3.93
CA GLU A 154 5.83 -1.05 4.76
C GLU A 154 4.64 -1.89 5.19
N SER A 155 4.38 -1.96 6.49
CA SER A 155 3.32 -2.79 7.07
C SER A 155 1.97 -2.06 7.00
N ASN A 156 0.96 -2.76 6.48
CA ASN A 156 -0.44 -2.35 6.58
C ASN A 156 -1.10 -2.87 7.88
N CYS A 157 -0.44 -3.78 8.57
CA CYS A 157 -0.93 -4.50 9.74
C CYS A 157 -0.81 -3.69 11.04
N LEU A 158 -1.42 -2.51 11.04
CA LEU A 158 -1.38 -1.55 12.13
C LEU A 158 -2.78 -1.42 12.75
N ASP A 159 -2.83 -1.56 14.07
CA ASP A 159 -4.01 -1.38 14.92
C ASP A 159 -4.13 0.09 15.36
N ASP A 160 -4.01 1.04 14.43
CA ASP A 160 -4.20 2.45 14.77
C ASP A 160 -5.70 2.69 14.99
N PRO A 161 -6.16 3.05 16.21
CA PRO A 161 -7.57 3.30 16.49
C PRO A 161 -7.96 4.67 15.91
N VAL A 162 -8.08 4.72 14.59
CA VAL A 162 -8.43 5.92 13.86
C VAL A 162 -9.89 6.27 14.13
N ARG A 163 -10.14 7.42 14.78
CA ARG A 163 -11.50 7.95 14.99
C ARG A 163 -11.82 9.15 14.14
N LEU A 164 -10.87 10.06 14.06
CA LEU A 164 -11.00 11.33 13.35
C LEU A 164 -9.72 11.59 12.59
N CYS A 165 -9.79 11.61 11.27
CA CYS A 165 -8.70 12.09 10.42
C CYS A 165 -9.05 13.45 9.82
N GLU A 166 -8.07 14.34 9.88
CA GLU A 166 -8.07 15.58 9.11
C GLU A 166 -7.50 15.31 7.72
N PHE A 167 -8.15 15.89 6.72
CA PHE A 167 -7.72 15.78 5.32
C PHE A 167 -7.27 17.15 4.83
N ARG A 168 -6.07 17.21 4.24
CA ARG A 168 -5.62 18.39 3.51
C ARG A 168 -6.01 18.29 2.04
N LYS A 169 -6.22 19.45 1.40
CA LYS A 169 -6.61 19.54 -0.01
C LYS A 169 -5.38 19.69 -0.90
N LEU A 170 -5.32 18.88 -1.95
CA LEU A 170 -4.41 19.03 -3.08
C LEU A 170 -5.23 19.52 -4.27
N ASN A 171 -5.29 20.84 -4.41
CA ASN A 171 -6.05 21.48 -5.49
C ASN A 171 -5.38 21.23 -6.84
N GLY A 172 -6.20 20.98 -7.86
CA GLY A 172 -5.73 20.80 -9.22
C GLY A 172 -5.02 19.47 -9.48
N LYS A 173 -4.99 18.55 -8.51
CA LYS A 173 -4.30 17.26 -8.63
C LYS A 173 -5.27 16.10 -8.45
N ILE A 174 -5.14 15.10 -9.32
CA ILE A 174 -5.83 13.82 -9.22
C ILE A 174 -4.84 12.68 -9.43
N LEU A 175 -4.95 11.61 -8.64
CA LEU A 175 -4.01 10.50 -8.72
C LEU A 175 -4.27 9.66 -9.98
N LYS A 176 -3.20 9.27 -10.69
CA LYS A 176 -3.31 8.48 -11.94
C LYS A 176 -3.74 7.04 -11.70
N THR A 177 -3.27 6.43 -10.60
CA THR A 177 -3.59 5.06 -10.21
C THR A 177 -4.28 5.08 -8.85
N VAL A 178 -5.43 4.44 -8.75
CA VAL A 178 -6.25 4.36 -7.53
C VAL A 178 -6.57 2.91 -7.21
N ASP A 179 -6.83 2.60 -5.94
CA ASP A 179 -7.13 1.23 -5.51
C ASP A 179 -8.58 0.86 -5.73
N ALA A 180 -9.48 1.83 -5.68
CA ALA A 180 -10.91 1.57 -5.81
C ALA A 180 -11.64 2.74 -6.46
N VAL A 181 -12.61 2.43 -7.31
CA VAL A 181 -13.57 3.37 -7.85
C VAL A 181 -14.97 2.97 -7.40
N TYR A 182 -15.62 3.85 -6.64
CA TYR A 182 -17.02 3.76 -6.25
C TYR A 182 -17.85 4.67 -7.16
N GLN A 183 -18.87 4.09 -7.77
CA GLN A 183 -19.88 4.82 -8.54
C GLN A 183 -21.03 5.25 -7.61
N ASP A 184 -21.84 6.18 -8.09
CA ASP A 184 -23.04 6.69 -7.42
C ASP A 184 -22.81 7.28 -6.02
N VAL A 185 -21.59 7.79 -5.77
CA VAL A 185 -21.28 8.54 -4.55
C VAL A 185 -21.70 9.99 -4.76
N THR A 186 -22.58 10.49 -3.90
CA THR A 186 -23.27 11.78 -4.15
C THR A 186 -22.76 12.92 -3.27
N THR A 187 -21.94 12.62 -2.27
CA THR A 187 -21.37 13.63 -1.38
C THR A 187 -19.89 13.38 -1.09
N LEU A 188 -19.16 14.47 -0.87
CA LEU A 188 -17.77 14.43 -0.42
C LEU A 188 -17.61 13.65 0.89
N ASP A 189 -18.55 13.84 1.82
CA ASP A 189 -18.53 13.20 3.13
C ASP A 189 -18.74 11.68 3.02
N GLU A 190 -19.59 11.21 2.10
CA GLU A 190 -19.70 9.77 1.83
C GLU A 190 -18.38 9.20 1.31
N CYS A 191 -17.71 9.87 0.37
CA CYS A 191 -16.40 9.42 -0.14
C CYS A 191 -15.34 9.38 0.96
N ARG A 192 -15.33 10.40 1.83
CA ARG A 192 -14.47 10.45 3.02
C ARG A 192 -14.72 9.27 3.95
N GLN A 193 -15.98 8.96 4.25
CA GLN A 193 -16.32 7.82 5.11
C GLN A 193 -15.91 6.48 4.47
N LYS A 194 -16.07 6.33 3.15
CA LYS A 194 -15.56 5.14 2.46
C LYS A 194 -14.05 4.97 2.67
N CYS A 195 -13.25 6.02 2.45
CA CYS A 195 -11.79 6.00 2.72
C CYS A 195 -11.46 5.58 4.16
N LEU A 196 -12.23 6.03 5.16
CA LEU A 196 -11.99 5.68 6.56
C LEU A 196 -12.45 4.26 6.94
N SER A 197 -13.33 3.65 6.13
CA SER A 197 -13.97 2.37 6.44
C SER A 197 -13.41 1.16 5.69
N VAL A 198 -12.63 1.38 4.62
CA VAL A 198 -12.03 0.29 3.84
C VAL A 198 -11.02 -0.50 4.68
N ASN A 199 -10.84 -1.78 4.33
CA ASN A 199 -9.99 -2.72 5.05
C ASN A 199 -8.50 -2.64 4.65
N TYR A 200 -8.06 -1.46 4.24
CA TYR A 200 -6.66 -1.12 3.96
C TYR A 200 -6.37 0.31 4.42
N ARG A 201 -5.09 0.71 4.44
CA ARG A 201 -4.69 2.05 4.88
C ARG A 201 -4.95 3.08 3.78
N CYS A 202 -6.20 3.45 3.52
CA CYS A 202 -6.52 4.57 2.63
C CYS A 202 -5.82 5.84 3.13
N GLN A 203 -5.07 6.50 2.25
CA GLN A 203 -4.33 7.73 2.55
C GLN A 203 -4.86 8.93 1.78
N SER A 204 -5.51 8.71 0.64
CA SER A 204 -6.13 9.78 -0.12
C SER A 204 -7.39 9.33 -0.85
N PHE A 205 -8.24 10.29 -1.17
CA PHE A 205 -9.39 10.09 -2.04
C PHE A 205 -9.62 11.33 -2.91
N ASP A 206 -10.21 11.14 -4.07
CA ASP A 206 -10.81 12.23 -4.83
C ASP A 206 -12.31 11.97 -5.02
N TYR A 207 -13.06 13.07 -4.97
CA TYR A 207 -14.48 13.10 -5.28
C TYR A 207 -14.61 13.91 -6.56
N GLY A 208 -15.10 13.28 -7.63
CA GLY A 208 -15.27 13.92 -8.93
C GLY A 208 -16.11 15.20 -8.86
N ASP A 209 -16.15 15.95 -9.96
CA ASP A 209 -17.10 17.06 -10.12
C ASP A 209 -18.53 16.57 -9.77
N PRO A 210 -19.40 17.34 -9.09
CA PRO A 210 -20.78 16.93 -8.79
C PRO A 210 -21.60 16.34 -9.94
N SER A 211 -21.20 16.54 -11.19
CA SER A 211 -21.78 15.90 -12.39
C SER A 211 -21.37 14.43 -12.59
N GLN A 212 -20.25 14.01 -11.99
CA GLN A 212 -19.67 12.68 -12.05
C GLN A 212 -19.57 12.14 -10.61
N HIS A 213 -20.63 11.46 -10.17
CA HIS A 213 -20.81 10.84 -8.85
C HIS A 213 -19.81 9.69 -8.58
N VAL A 214 -18.52 9.99 -8.67
CA VAL A 214 -17.41 9.02 -8.62
C VAL A 214 -16.51 9.38 -7.46
N CYS A 215 -16.27 8.40 -6.60
CA CYS A 215 -15.33 8.46 -5.50
C CYS A 215 -14.18 7.50 -5.76
N ARG A 216 -12.95 7.99 -5.73
CA ARG A 216 -11.76 7.16 -5.97
C ARG A 216 -10.89 7.16 -4.73
N LEU A 217 -10.48 5.99 -4.28
CA LEU A 217 -9.71 5.80 -3.06
C LEU A 217 -8.30 5.31 -3.38
N SER A 218 -7.33 5.73 -2.59
CA SER A 218 -5.94 5.29 -2.71
C SER A 218 -5.26 5.17 -1.35
N HIS A 219 -4.46 4.13 -1.18
CA HIS A 219 -3.52 3.93 -0.09
C HIS A 219 -2.28 4.81 -0.22
N HIS A 220 -2.17 5.55 -1.32
CA HIS A 220 -1.08 6.47 -1.55
C HIS A 220 -1.40 7.91 -1.16
N SER A 221 -0.37 8.64 -0.76
CA SER A 221 -0.34 10.07 -0.53
C SER A 221 0.91 10.67 -1.16
N VAL A 222 1.05 12.00 -1.06
CA VAL A 222 2.28 12.68 -1.47
C VAL A 222 3.53 12.08 -0.80
N SER A 223 3.44 11.59 0.45
CA SER A 223 4.61 11.05 1.16
C SER A 223 4.97 9.62 0.73
N THR A 224 4.00 8.82 0.28
CA THR A 224 4.28 7.45 -0.19
C THR A 224 4.75 7.45 -1.65
N LEU A 225 4.37 8.45 -2.44
CA LEU A 225 4.62 8.51 -3.88
C LEU A 225 5.91 9.23 -4.29
N THR A 226 6.78 9.59 -3.34
CA THR A 226 8.02 10.33 -3.63
C THR A 226 9.00 9.59 -4.55
N HIS A 227 8.84 8.28 -4.71
CA HIS A 227 9.62 7.47 -5.64
C HIS A 227 9.00 7.43 -7.04
N ILE A 228 7.67 7.62 -7.16
CA ILE A 228 6.94 7.50 -8.42
C ILE A 228 7.09 8.79 -9.24
N GLN A 229 7.41 8.64 -10.53
CA GLN A 229 7.48 9.76 -11.46
C GLN A 229 6.07 10.23 -11.87
N ASP A 230 5.83 11.54 -11.73
CA ASP A 230 4.60 12.22 -12.13
C ASP A 230 3.30 11.47 -11.75
N PRO A 231 3.07 11.16 -10.45
CA PRO A 231 1.95 10.29 -10.04
C PRO A 231 0.57 10.94 -10.18
N TYR A 232 0.52 12.26 -10.40
CA TYR A 232 -0.71 13.04 -10.50
C TYR A 232 -0.95 13.56 -11.92
N LEU A 233 -2.22 13.70 -12.30
CA LEU A 233 -2.64 14.58 -13.39
C LEU A 233 -2.97 15.95 -12.82
N ASP A 234 -2.51 16.99 -13.50
CA ASP A 234 -2.86 18.36 -13.17
C ASP A 234 -4.13 18.77 -13.95
N ILE A 235 -5.26 18.86 -13.26
CA ILE A 235 -6.57 19.17 -13.85
C ILE A 235 -7.20 20.34 -13.07
N PRO A 236 -7.44 21.51 -13.69
CA PRO A 236 -8.09 22.63 -13.02
C PRO A 236 -9.47 22.25 -12.45
N GLY A 237 -9.76 22.68 -11.23
CA GLY A 237 -11.07 22.48 -10.59
C GLY A 237 -11.25 21.14 -9.85
N VAL A 238 -10.35 20.16 -10.02
CA VAL A 238 -10.40 18.91 -9.23
C VAL A 238 -9.66 19.08 -7.90
N THR A 239 -9.96 18.21 -6.93
CA THR A 239 -9.27 18.19 -5.63
C THR A 239 -9.10 16.77 -5.13
N THR A 240 -7.86 16.39 -4.83
CA THR A 240 -7.56 15.21 -4.02
C THR A 240 -7.49 15.61 -2.54
N TYR A 241 -8.06 14.79 -1.67
CA TYR A 241 -8.04 14.93 -0.23
C TYR A 241 -7.14 13.84 0.34
N GLU A 242 -6.11 14.20 1.10
CA GLU A 242 -5.22 13.21 1.72
C GLU A 242 -5.11 13.41 3.22
N ILE A 243 -4.90 12.33 3.95
CA ILE A 243 -4.77 12.33 5.40
C ILE A 243 -3.59 13.22 5.79
N ALA A 244 -3.87 14.23 6.61
CA ALA A 244 -2.89 15.11 7.22
C ALA A 244 -2.49 14.62 8.62
N ALA A 245 -3.49 14.21 9.41
CA ALA A 245 -3.33 13.66 10.74
C ALA A 245 -4.55 12.82 11.12
N CYS A 246 -4.37 11.80 11.95
CA CYS A 246 -5.46 11.05 12.57
C CYS A 246 -5.29 11.04 14.09
N TYR A 247 -6.41 11.17 14.80
CA TYR A 247 -6.45 11.21 16.26
C TYR A 247 -7.14 9.96 16.81
N ASN A 248 -6.51 9.37 17.81
CA ASN A 248 -7.04 8.22 18.53
C ASN A 248 -8.05 8.66 19.59
N GLY A 249 -9.14 7.93 19.72
CA GLY A 249 -9.89 7.88 20.97
C GLY A 249 -9.93 6.45 21.49
N GLN A 250 -9.93 6.29 22.81
CA GLN A 250 -9.95 4.99 23.49
C GLN A 250 -11.31 4.33 23.36
N TYR A 251 -11.41 3.12 22.78
CA TYR A 251 -12.39 2.06 23.08
C TYR A 251 -12.01 0.79 22.29
N THR A 252 -12.12 -0.34 22.97
CA THR A 252 -11.76 -1.70 22.56
C THR A 252 -12.93 -2.40 21.87
N THR A 253 -12.72 -3.01 20.70
CA THR A 253 -13.55 -4.13 20.23
C THR A 253 -12.73 -5.07 19.35
N GLU A 254 -12.71 -6.35 19.73
CA GLU A 254 -12.14 -7.50 19.00
C GLU A 254 -13.07 -7.94 17.86
N HIS A 255 -12.54 -8.57 16.79
CA HIS A 255 -13.08 -9.75 16.05
C HIS A 255 -12.14 -10.18 14.88
N ILE A 256 -12.37 -11.40 14.33
CA ILE A 256 -11.42 -12.37 13.71
C ILE A 256 -11.54 -12.46 12.16
N HIS A 257 -10.47 -12.87 11.42
CA HIS A 257 -10.36 -13.73 10.17
C HIS A 257 -9.28 -13.28 9.11
N TYR A 258 -9.00 -14.08 8.04
CA TYR A 258 -7.67 -14.43 7.42
C TYR A 258 -7.25 -13.82 6.02
N PHE A 259 -5.92 -13.93 5.67
CA PHE A 259 -5.17 -14.02 4.35
C PHE A 259 -4.46 -12.78 3.67
N LYS A 260 -3.50 -13.05 2.71
CA LYS A 260 -2.27 -12.25 2.34
C LYS A 260 -1.99 -11.99 0.84
N ILE A 261 -1.35 -10.84 0.52
CA ILE A 261 -0.50 -10.57 -0.68
C ILE A 261 0.52 -9.40 -0.44
N LEU A 262 1.65 -9.41 -1.19
CA LEU A 262 2.80 -8.47 -1.26
C LEU A 262 2.97 -7.90 -2.68
N TYR A 263 3.39 -6.64 -2.85
CA TYR A 263 3.66 -6.04 -4.17
C TYR A 263 5.10 -5.58 -4.31
N SER A 264 5.69 -5.73 -5.49
CA SER A 264 7.08 -5.35 -5.78
C SER A 264 7.17 -4.19 -6.76
N ARG A 265 7.81 -3.10 -6.31
CA ARG A 265 8.51 -2.05 -7.08
C ARG A 265 7.90 -1.69 -8.43
N ILE A 266 7.40 -0.47 -8.49
CA ILE A 266 7.46 0.33 -9.70
C ILE A 266 8.38 1.49 -9.36
N VAL A 267 9.35 1.74 -10.24
CA VAL A 267 10.13 2.98 -10.22
C VAL A 267 9.15 4.12 -10.38
#